data_AF-A0A4Q3DY49-F1
#
_entry.id   AF-A0A4Q3DY49-F1
#
_cell.length_a   1.000
_cell.length_b   1.000
_cell.length_c   1.000
_cell.angle_alpha   90.00
_cell.angle_beta   90.00
_cell.angle_gamma   90.00
#
_symmetry.space_group_name_H-M   'P 1'
#
loop_
_entity.id
_entity.type
_entity.pdbx_description
1 polymer ?
#
loop_
_entity_poly.entity_id
_entity_poly.type
_entity_poly.pdbx_seq_one_letter_code
_entity_poly.pdbx_strand_id
1 'polypeptide(L)' 'MIRNRDLAQAVRATAYFLWEQDGSPEGKSFDYWLRAKEIHKRQLAYDRWLAEGAPEGRDFDIWINAARDLDES' A
#
# COMPACT_ATOMS: atom_id res chain seq x y z
N MET A 1 12.73 -4.87 -9.02
CA MET A 1 11.48 -4.21 -9.44
C MET A 1 10.36 -5.24 -9.40
N ILE A 2 9.41 -5.11 -8.46
CA ILE A 2 8.22 -5.95 -8.41
C ILE A 2 7.35 -5.60 -9.62
N ARG A 3 6.95 -6.58 -10.43
CA ARG A 3 6.09 -6.33 -11.60
C ARG A 3 4.67 -6.05 -11.10
N ASN A 4 3.92 -5.21 -11.80
CA ASN A 4 2.57 -4.77 -11.41
C ASN A 4 1.62 -5.96 -11.08
N ARG A 5 1.80 -7.10 -11.74
CA ARG A 5 1.07 -8.35 -11.45
C ARG A 5 1.42 -8.99 -10.09
N ASP A 6 2.69 -8.95 -9.71
CA ASP A 6 3.19 -9.52 -8.45
C ASP A 6 2.67 -8.68 -7.26
N LEU A 7 2.62 -7.35 -7.43
CA LEU A 7 2.02 -6.43 -6.46
C LEU A 7 0.52 -6.67 -6.29
N ALA A 8 -0.22 -6.83 -7.37
CA ALA A 8 -1.66 -7.11 -7.31
C ALA A 8 -1.95 -8.43 -6.58
N GLN A 9 -1.10 -9.45 -6.75
CA GLN A 9 -1.22 -10.71 -6.02
C GLN A 9 -0.91 -10.54 -4.53
N ALA A 10 0.13 -9.78 -4.19
CA ALA A 10 0.48 -9.48 -2.81
C ALA A 10 -0.63 -8.72 -2.07
N VAL A 11 -1.23 -7.71 -2.72
CA VAL A 11 -2.38 -6.97 -2.17
C VAL A 11 -3.56 -7.90 -1.89
N ARG A 12 -3.90 -8.79 -2.84
CA ARG A 12 -4.99 -9.76 -2.65
C ARG A 12 -4.72 -10.73 -1.50
N ALA A 13 -3.50 -11.25 -1.40
CA ALA A 13 -3.11 -12.15 -0.32
C ALA A 13 -3.20 -11.46 1.06
N THR A 14 -2.71 -10.22 1.17
CA THR A 14 -2.82 -9.43 2.41
C THR A 14 -4.27 -9.11 2.75
N ALA A 15 -5.09 -8.75 1.75
CA ALA A 15 -6.51 -8.47 1.96
C ALA A 15 -7.26 -9.70 2.51
N TYR A 16 -7.01 -10.86 1.89
CA TYR A 16 -7.61 -12.12 2.33
C TYR A 16 -7.19 -12.49 3.75
N PHE A 17 -5.89 -12.37 4.06
CA PHE A 17 -5.37 -12.63 5.39
C PHE A 17 -6.01 -11.73 6.47
N LEU A 18 -6.13 -10.42 6.20
CA LEU A 18 -6.75 -9.50 7.14
C LEU A 18 -8.25 -9.77 7.32
N TRP A 19 -8.95 -10.11 6.23
CA TRP A 19 -10.37 -10.46 6.26
C TRP A 19 -10.62 -11.77 7.01
N GLU A 20 -9.80 -12.79 6.80
CA GLU A 20 -9.88 -14.06 7.48
C GLU A 20 -9.61 -13.91 8.99
N GLN A 21 -8.60 -13.12 9.37
CA GLN A 21 -8.30 -12.83 10.79
C GLN A 21 -9.45 -12.17 11.54
N ASP A 22 -10.24 -11.34 10.87
CA ASP A 22 -11.38 -10.64 11.48
C ASP A 22 -12.68 -11.46 11.45
N GLY A 23 -12.58 -12.77 11.16
CA GLY A 23 -13.71 -13.69 11.16
C GLY A 23 -14.51 -13.71 9.86
N SER A 24 -13.90 -13.31 8.74
CA SER A 24 -14.53 -13.33 7.41
C SER A 24 -15.86 -12.55 7.33
N PRO A 25 -15.92 -11.29 7.79
CA PRO A 25 -17.15 -10.51 7.79
C PRO A 25 -17.68 -10.31 6.37
N GLU A 26 -18.95 -10.68 6.15
CA GLU A 26 -19.60 -10.56 4.86
C GLU A 26 -19.75 -9.10 4.43
N GLY A 27 -19.62 -8.82 3.14
CA GLY A 27 -19.76 -7.47 2.57
C GLY A 27 -18.58 -6.51 2.83
N LYS A 28 -17.61 -6.87 3.68
CA LYS A 28 -16.45 -6.01 3.99
C LYS A 28 -15.18 -6.33 3.19
N SER A 29 -15.22 -7.32 2.30
CA SER A 29 -14.05 -7.77 1.54
C SER A 29 -13.32 -6.64 0.79
N PHE A 30 -14.08 -5.66 0.29
CA PHE A 30 -13.55 -4.47 -0.38
C PHE A 30 -12.76 -3.55 0.57
N ASP A 31 -13.22 -3.37 1.80
CA ASP A 31 -12.54 -2.54 2.80
C ASP A 31 -11.16 -3.13 3.16
N TYR A 32 -11.06 -4.45 3.31
CA TYR A 32 -9.77 -5.11 3.53
C TYR A 32 -8.86 -5.04 2.30
N TRP A 33 -9.44 -5.07 1.10
CA TRP A 33 -8.67 -4.87 -0.13
C TRP A 33 -8.06 -3.46 -0.20
N LEU A 34 -8.84 -2.42 0.13
CA LEU A 34 -8.34 -1.05 0.23
C LEU A 34 -7.24 -0.92 1.29
N ARG A 35 -7.46 -1.51 2.47
CA ARG A 35 -6.48 -1.49 3.56
C ARG A 35 -5.17 -2.18 3.18
N ALA A 36 -5.25 -3.33 2.51
CA ALA A 36 -4.09 -4.04 2.00
C ALA A 36 -3.35 -3.21 0.92
N LYS A 37 -4.09 -2.57 0.02
CA LYS A 37 -3.51 -1.68 -1.00
C LYS A 37 -2.70 -0.55 -0.36
N GLU A 38 -3.23 0.09 0.67
CA GLU A 38 -2.53 1.17 1.39
C GLU A 38 -1.26 0.68 2.11
N ILE A 39 -1.30 -0.51 2.73
CA ILE A 39 -0.11 -1.14 3.34
C ILE A 39 1.01 -1.31 2.30
N HIS A 40 0.69 -1.87 1.14
CA HIS A 40 1.66 -2.09 0.07
C HIS A 40 2.15 -0.78 -0.56
N LYS A 41 1.28 0.23 -0.70
CA LYS A 41 1.66 1.57 -1.16
C LYS A 41 2.70 2.19 -0.23
N ARG A 42 2.47 2.13 1.09
CA ARG A 42 3.40 2.66 2.09
C ARG A 42 4.72 1.90 2.08
N GLN A 43 4.69 0.58 1.94
CA GLN A 43 5.90 -0.24 1.86
C GLN A 43 6.75 0.15 0.65
N LEU A 44 6.15 0.29 -0.54
CA LEU A 44 6.87 0.72 -1.74
C LEU A 44 7.47 2.12 -1.61
N ALA A 45 6.73 3.06 -1.00
CA ALA A 45 7.24 4.40 -0.73
C ALA A 45 8.44 4.37 0.24
N TYR A 46 8.36 3.54 1.28
CA TYR A 46 9.44 3.36 2.25
C TYR A 46 10.67 2.69 1.63
N ASP A 47 10.48 1.63 0.84
CA ASP A 47 11.55 0.94 0.14
C ASP A 47 12.29 1.87 -0.83
N ARG A 48 11.54 2.76 -1.50
CA ARG A 48 12.10 3.80 -2.37
C ARG A 48 12.87 4.85 -1.58
N TRP A 49 12.31 5.34 -0.47
CA TRP A 49 13.01 6.29 0.41
C TRP A 49 14.32 5.70 0.96
N LEU A 50 14.32 4.42 1.33
CA LEU A 50 15.52 3.71 1.77
C LEU A 50 16.55 3.56 0.64
N ALA A 51 16.10 3.23 -0.58
CA ALA A 51 16.96 3.11 -1.76
C ALA A 51 17.59 4.45 -2.18
N GLU A 52 16.91 5.58 -1.91
CA GLU A 52 17.43 6.94 -2.15
C GLU A 52 18.39 7.41 -1.03
N GLY A 53 18.73 6.55 -0.07
CA GLY A 53 19.71 6.82 0.98
C GLY A 53 19.13 7.41 2.26
N ALA A 54 17.84 7.19 2.50
CA ALA A 54 17.13 7.66 3.70
C ALA A 54 17.36 9.17 3.98
N PRO A 55 17.03 10.07 3.02
CA PRO A 55 17.18 11.51 3.25
C PRO A 55 16.29 11.94 4.44
N GLU A 56 16.92 12.38 5.53
CA GLU A 56 16.24 12.94 6.70
C GLU A 56 15.61 14.32 6.37
N GLY A 57 14.37 14.54 6.83
CA GLY A 57 13.69 15.84 6.76
C GLY A 57 12.79 16.09 5.54
N ARG A 58 12.50 15.07 4.72
CA ARG A 58 11.58 15.14 3.56
C ARG A 58 10.40 14.17 3.62
N ASP A 59 10.18 13.57 4.79
CA ASP A 59 9.06 12.68 5.07
C ASP A 59 7.71 13.34 4.75
N PHE A 60 7.48 14.58 5.17
CA PHE A 60 6.21 15.28 4.95
C PHE A 60 5.93 15.59 3.45
N ASP A 61 6.96 15.96 2.69
CA ASP A 61 6.84 16.31 1.26
C ASP A 61 6.55 15.08 0.38
N ILE A 62 7.09 13.92 0.76
CA ILE A 62 6.86 12.66 0.04
C ILE A 62 5.43 12.16 0.27
N TRP A 63 4.90 12.32 1.49
CA TRP A 63 3.52 11.95 1.82
C TRP A 63 2.48 12.81 1.08
N ILE A 64 2.70 14.13 0.97
CA ILE A 64 1.77 15.03 0.28
C ILE A 64 1.77 14.81 -1.24
N ASN A 65 2.93 14.62 -1.86
CA ASN A 65 3.00 14.39 -3.31
C ASN A 65 2.40 13.03 -3.71
N ALA A 66 2.61 11.98 -2.91
CA ALA A 66 2.05 10.65 -3.17
C ALA A 66 0.52 10.57 -2.98
N ALA A 67 -0.09 11.52 -2.27
CA ALA A 67 -1.55 11.66 -2.18
C ALA A 67 -2.10 12.38 -3.42
N ARG A 68 -1.40 13.42 -3.90
CA ARG A 68 -1.77 14.22 -5.07
C ARG A 68 -1.78 13.40 -6.37
N ASP A 69 -0.78 12.55 -6.57
CA ASP A 69 -0.69 11.72 -7.78
C ASP A 69 -1.77 10.61 -7.85
N LEU A 70 -2.50 10.35 -6.76
CA LEU A 70 -3.65 9.44 -6.76
C LEU A 70 -4.99 10.13 -7.04
N ASP A 71 -5.08 11.44 -6.86
CA ASP A 71 -6.32 12.21 -7.04
C ASP A 71 -6.49 12.76 -8.48
N GLU A 72 -5.42 12.79 -9.29
CA GLU A 72 -5.46 13.29 -10.68
C GLU A 72 -5.51 12.20 -11.77
N SER A 73 -5.91 10.96 -11.45
CA SER A 73 -6.10 9.88 -12.45
C SER A 73 -7.46 9.20 -12.41
#